data_AF-A0A358CWG7-F1
#
_entry.id   AF-A0A358CWG7-F1
#
_cell.length_a   1.000
_cell.length_b   1.000
_cell.length_c   1.000
_cell.angle_alpha   90.00
_cell.angle_beta   90.00
_cell.angle_gamma   90.00
#
_symmetry.space_group_name_H-M   'P 1'
#
loop_
_entity.id
_entity.type
_entity.pdbx_description
1 polymer ?
#
loop_
_entity_poly.entity_id
_entity_poly.type
_entity_poly.pdbx_seq_one_letter_code
_entity_poly.pdbx_strand_id
1 'polypeptide(L)'
;AKGTAQSNLLYEAAILERTLGNNESAATTITAALAANPNNFQMRLVHIDLALSLGDINTAKKEIDWCLLRRPDSQKLQGRIQHLKQVRIEQASMPRALDRTAGRPGEQR
;
A
#
# COMPACT_ATOMS: atom_id res chain seq x y z
N ALA A 1 -26.74 -7.32 -4.21
CA ALA A 1 -25.86 -7.86 -5.27
C ALA A 1 -24.78 -8.74 -4.62
N LYS A 2 -24.55 -9.96 -5.12
CA LYS A 2 -23.64 -10.95 -4.48
C LYS A 2 -22.20 -10.42 -4.27
N GLY A 3 -21.71 -9.55 -5.16
CA GLY A 3 -20.38 -8.94 -5.04
C GLY A 3 -20.17 -8.06 -3.80
N THR A 4 -21.22 -7.37 -3.32
CA THR A 4 -21.10 -6.49 -2.14
C THR A 4 -20.96 -7.29 -0.85
N ALA A 5 -21.68 -8.40 -0.70
CA ALA A 5 -21.58 -9.27 0.48
C ALA A 5 -20.21 -9.96 0.55
N GLN A 6 -19.71 -10.47 -0.58
CA GLN A 6 -18.37 -11.03 -0.67
C GLN A 6 -17.30 -9.98 -0.36
N SER A 7 -17.41 -8.78 -0.93
CA SER A 7 -16.49 -7.68 -0.67
C SER A 7 -16.43 -7.29 0.81
N ASN A 8 -17.59 -7.22 1.48
CA ASN A 8 -17.64 -6.90 2.91
C ASN A 8 -16.97 -7.99 3.76
N LEU A 9 -17.21 -9.28 3.46
CA LEU A 9 -16.56 -10.37 4.19
C LEU A 9 -15.03 -10.35 4.04
N LEU A 10 -14.55 -10.11 2.81
CA LEU A 10 -13.13 -9.95 2.54
C LEU A 10 -12.56 -8.72 3.25
N TYR A 11 -13.32 -7.62 3.33
CA TYR A 11 -12.90 -6.45 4.09
C TYR A 11 -12.70 -6.78 5.57
N GLU A 12 -13.68 -7.42 6.21
CA GLU A 12 -13.55 -7.82 7.62
C GLU A 12 -12.37 -8.78 7.84
N ALA A 13 -12.16 -9.73 6.93
CA ALA A 13 -11.01 -10.63 6.98
C ALA A 13 -9.67 -9.86 6.92
N ALA A 14 -9.55 -8.88 6.01
CA ALA A 14 -8.35 -8.04 5.91
C ALA A 14 -8.12 -7.20 7.18
N ILE A 15 -9.18 -6.74 7.85
CA ILE A 15 -9.05 -6.05 9.14
C ILE A 15 -8.51 -7.00 10.21
N LEU A 16 -9.06 -8.22 10.32
CA LEU A 16 -8.60 -9.21 11.28
C LEU A 16 -7.14 -9.59 11.07
N GLU A 17 -6.74 -9.86 9.82
CA GLU A 17 -5.36 -10.16 9.45
C GLU A 17 -4.41 -9.03 9.86
N ARG A 18 -4.78 -7.78 9.58
CA ARG A 18 -4.02 -6.60 10.00
C ARG A 18 -3.92 -6.48 11.53
N THR A 19 -5.00 -6.72 12.26
CA THR A 19 -5.00 -6.70 13.74
C THR A 19 -4.09 -7.78 14.32
N LEU A 20 -3.97 -8.92 13.64
CA LEU A 20 -3.05 -10.01 14.01
C LEU A 20 -1.60 -9.75 13.58
N GLY A 21 -1.32 -8.64 12.89
CA GLY A 21 0.01 -8.28 12.39
C GLY A 21 0.37 -8.92 11.04
N ASN A 22 -0.55 -9.65 10.41
CA ASN A 22 -0.35 -10.33 9.13
C ASN A 22 -0.57 -9.35 7.95
N ASN A 23 0.24 -8.29 7.88
CA ASN A 23 0.04 -7.17 6.95
C ASN A 23 0.08 -7.60 5.47
N GLU A 24 0.90 -8.59 5.12
CA GLU A 24 0.99 -9.14 3.75
C GLU A 24 -0.30 -9.87 3.34
N SER A 25 -0.84 -10.70 4.23
CA SER A 25 -2.14 -11.37 4.03
C SER A 25 -3.25 -10.32 3.92
N ALA A 26 -3.28 -9.36 4.84
CA ALA A 26 -4.26 -8.27 4.83
C ALA A 26 -4.22 -7.47 3.51
N ALA A 27 -3.03 -7.20 2.96
CA ALA A 27 -2.87 -6.51 1.68
C ALA A 27 -3.42 -7.33 0.49
N THR A 28 -3.24 -8.65 0.53
CA THR A 28 -3.83 -9.56 -0.47
C THR A 28 -5.35 -9.56 -0.36
N THR A 29 -5.88 -9.72 0.84
CA THR A 29 -7.31 -9.83 1.10
C THR A 29 -8.05 -8.52 0.80
N ILE A 30 -7.50 -7.35 1.15
CA ILE A 30 -8.12 -6.06 0.81
C ILE A 30 -8.16 -5.82 -0.71
N THR A 31 -7.16 -6.31 -1.45
CA THR A 31 -7.13 -6.25 -2.91
C THR A 31 -8.28 -7.07 -3.50
N ALA A 32 -8.54 -8.26 -2.97
CA ALA A 32 -9.70 -9.08 -3.37
C ALA A 32 -11.03 -8.40 -3.01
N ALA A 33 -11.12 -7.77 -1.83
CA ALA A 33 -12.30 -7.00 -1.44
C ALA A 33 -12.60 -5.86 -2.41
N LEU A 34 -11.56 -5.12 -2.82
CA LEU A 34 -11.64 -4.04 -3.80
C LEU A 34 -11.92 -4.53 -5.22
N ALA A 35 -11.48 -5.72 -5.61
CA ALA A 35 -11.86 -6.31 -6.89
C ALA A 35 -13.37 -6.57 -6.94
N ALA A 36 -13.98 -7.01 -5.83
CA ALA A 36 -15.42 -7.22 -5.71
C ALA A 36 -16.23 -5.92 -5.55
N ASN A 37 -15.63 -4.86 -5.00
CA ASN A 37 -16.25 -3.53 -4.89
C ASN A 37 -15.22 -2.39 -5.10
N PRO A 38 -14.92 -2.05 -6.37
CA PRO A 38 -13.84 -1.12 -6.70
C PRO A 38 -14.07 0.32 -6.23
N ASN A 39 -15.32 0.73 -6.00
CA ASN A 39 -15.64 2.11 -5.65
C ASN A 39 -15.77 2.36 -4.14
N ASN A 40 -15.40 1.37 -3.31
CA ASN A 40 -15.49 1.52 -1.86
C ASN A 40 -14.35 2.38 -1.31
N PHE A 41 -14.69 3.60 -0.90
CA PHE A 41 -13.72 4.56 -0.36
C PHE A 41 -13.03 4.05 0.93
N GLN A 42 -13.76 3.40 1.83
CA GLN A 42 -13.23 2.94 3.11
C GLN A 42 -12.22 1.79 2.93
N MET A 43 -12.51 0.85 2.02
CA MET A 43 -11.58 -0.23 1.68
C MET A 43 -10.28 0.31 1.08
N ARG A 44 -10.35 1.36 0.25
CA ARG A 44 -9.15 2.03 -0.29
C ARG A 44 -8.32 2.71 0.79
N LEU A 45 -8.95 3.33 1.80
CA LEU A 45 -8.20 3.88 2.94
C LEU A 45 -7.41 2.80 3.70
N VAL A 46 -7.99 1.62 3.86
CA VAL A 46 -7.30 0.48 4.50
C VAL A 46 -6.18 -0.06 3.61
N HIS A 47 -6.40 -0.12 2.29
CA HIS A 47 -5.36 -0.50 1.34
C HIS A 47 -4.17 0.48 1.36
N ILE A 48 -4.42 1.79 1.46
CA ILE A 48 -3.38 2.80 1.64
C ILE A 48 -2.57 2.54 2.91
N ASP A 49 -3.24 2.30 4.04
CA ASP A 49 -2.55 2.06 5.32
C ASP A 49 -1.66 0.82 5.26
N LEU A 50 -2.17 -0.27 4.68
CA LEU A 50 -1.42 -1.51 4.51
C LEU A 50 -0.21 -1.32 3.59
N ALA A 51 -0.41 -0.67 2.45
CA ALA A 51 0.67 -0.36 1.51
C ALA A 51 1.75 0.50 2.16
N LEU A 52 1.37 1.54 2.93
CA LEU A 52 2.33 2.36 3.69
C LEU A 52 3.09 1.54 4.74
N SER A 53 2.41 0.66 5.48
CA SER A 53 3.04 -0.19 6.49
C SER A 53 4.03 -1.21 5.91
N LEU A 54 3.80 -1.65 4.68
CA LEU A 54 4.66 -2.58 3.94
C LEU A 54 5.74 -1.85 3.12
N GLY A 55 5.76 -0.52 3.14
CA GLY A 55 6.68 0.28 2.33
C GLY A 55 6.36 0.28 0.82
N ASP A 56 5.18 -0.19 0.40
CA ASP A 56 4.70 -0.13 -0.98
C ASP A 56 4.17 1.28 -1.31
N ILE A 57 5.11 2.17 -1.59
CA ILE A 57 4.86 3.58 -1.93
C ILE A 57 4.03 3.72 -3.21
N ASN A 58 4.20 2.82 -4.16
CA ASN A 58 3.53 2.90 -5.46
C ASN A 58 2.03 2.66 -5.30
N THR A 59 1.66 1.59 -4.59
CA THR A 59 0.27 1.28 -4.30
C THR A 59 -0.37 2.36 -3.42
N ALA A 60 0.31 2.77 -2.34
CA ALA A 60 -0.18 3.84 -1.47
C ALA A 60 -0.46 5.12 -2.24
N LYS A 61 0.46 5.55 -3.12
CA LYS A 61 0.29 6.74 -3.95
C LYS A 61 -0.90 6.62 -4.89
N LYS A 62 -1.00 5.51 -5.63
CA LYS A 62 -2.09 5.27 -6.59
C LYS A 62 -3.46 5.37 -5.92
N GLU A 63 -3.61 4.76 -4.76
CA GLU A 63 -4.86 4.76 -4.00
C GLU A 63 -5.19 6.13 -3.41
N ILE A 64 -4.19 6.86 -2.89
CA ILE A 64 -4.35 8.25 -2.43
C ILE A 64 -4.82 9.15 -3.58
N ASP A 65 -4.20 9.04 -4.76
CA ASP A 65 -4.58 9.83 -5.94
C ASP A 65 -6.05 9.54 -6.33
N TRP A 66 -6.46 8.26 -6.34
CA TRP A 66 -7.84 7.88 -6.61
C TRP A 66 -8.83 8.49 -5.60
N CYS A 67 -8.46 8.49 -4.32
CA CYS A 67 -9.27 9.05 -3.23
C CYS A 67 -9.37 10.58 -3.30
N LEU A 68 -8.27 11.28 -3.60
CA LEU A 68 -8.23 12.73 -3.76
C LEU A 68 -9.08 13.21 -4.93
N LEU A 69 -9.06 12.50 -6.06
CA LEU A 69 -9.91 12.84 -7.22
C LEU A 69 -11.41 12.82 -6.90
N ARG A 70 -11.83 12.05 -5.87
CA ARG A 70 -13.24 11.91 -5.48
C ARG A 70 -13.62 12.69 -4.25
N ARG A 71 -12.68 12.87 -3.32
CA ARG A 71 -12.87 13.55 -2.03
C ARG A 71 -11.61 14.37 -1.72
N PRO A 72 -11.39 15.49 -2.42
CA PRO A 72 -10.17 16.28 -2.30
C PRO A 72 -9.95 16.81 -0.87
N ASP A 73 -11.02 17.16 -0.16
CA ASP A 73 -10.95 17.75 1.18
C ASP A 73 -11.08 16.72 2.32
N SER A 74 -10.84 15.44 2.02
CA SER A 74 -10.93 14.39 3.02
C SER A 74 -9.79 14.52 4.04
N GLN A 75 -10.10 14.97 5.26
CA GLN A 75 -9.16 14.98 6.39
C GLN A 75 -8.53 13.60 6.64
N LYS A 76 -9.25 12.51 6.32
CA LYS A 76 -8.72 11.14 6.41
C LYS A 76 -7.49 10.90 5.51
N LEU A 77 -7.31 11.68 4.45
CA LEU A 77 -6.16 11.53 3.53
C LEU A 77 -4.93 12.32 3.98
N GLN A 78 -5.10 13.41 4.74
CA GLN A 78 -3.99 14.29 5.09
C GLN A 78 -2.88 13.54 5.84
N GLY A 79 -3.23 12.77 6.88
CA GLY A 79 -2.24 11.97 7.62
C GLY A 79 -1.54 10.92 6.75
N ARG A 80 -2.27 10.28 5.82
CA ARG A 80 -1.73 9.28 4.89
C ARG A 80 -0.77 9.90 3.88
N ILE A 81 -1.08 11.10 3.38
CA ILE A 81 -0.20 11.87 2.49
C ILE A 81 1.10 12.25 3.19
N GLN A 82 1.03 12.68 4.46
CA GLN A 82 2.23 12.98 5.23
C GLN A 82 3.06 11.73 5.47
N HIS A 83 2.43 10.60 5.84
CA HIS A 83 3.13 9.33 6.01
C HIS A 83 3.82 8.87 4.72
N LEU A 84 3.15 8.96 3.56
CA LEU A 84 3.75 8.65 2.26
C LEU A 84 5.01 9.48 1.98
N LYS A 85 4.99 10.79 2.30
CA LYS A 85 6.16 11.67 2.13
C LYS A 85 7.31 11.23 3.02
N GLN A 86 7.02 10.88 4.28
CA GLN A 86 8.02 10.44 5.25
C GLN A 86 8.69 9.15 4.81
N VAL A 87 7.91 8.11 4.46
CA VAL A 87 8.46 6.83 4.01
C VAL A 87 9.27 6.99 2.72
N ARG A 88 8.84 7.89 1.81
CA ARG A 88 9.61 8.19 0.59
C ARG A 88 10.96 8.85 0.89
N ILE A 89 11.01 9.76 1.86
CA ILE A 89 12.26 10.40 2.29
C ILE A 89 13.18 9.35 2.90
N GLU A 90 12.68 8.50 3.80
CA GLU A 90 13.44 7.42 4.44
C GLU A 90 14.00 6.42 3.43
N GLN A 91 13.22 6.03 2.43
CA GLN A 91 13.69 5.15 1.35
C GLN A 91 14.73 5.81 0.45
N ALA A 92 14.65 7.15 0.27
CA ALA A 92 15.61 7.90 -0.53
C ALA A 92 16.92 8.18 0.22
N SER A 93 16.86 8.28 1.56
CA SER A 93 18.04 8.49 2.42
C SER A 93 18.74 7.19 2.81
N MET A 94 18.10 6.03 2.63
CA MET A 94 18.78 4.73 2.66
C MET A 94 19.68 4.62 1.43
N PRO A 95 21.03 4.59 1.58
CA PRO A 95 21.89 4.31 0.45
C PRO A 95 21.51 2.93 -0.07
N ARG A 96 21.11 2.85 -1.35
CA ARG A 96 21.03 1.56 -2.06
C ARG A 96 22.34 0.86 -1.78
N ALA A 97 22.29 -0.22 -0.99
CA ALA A 97 23.46 -0.95 -0.58
C ALA A 97 24.36 -1.11 -1.81
N LEU A 98 25.51 -0.44 -1.72
CA LEU A 98 26.47 -0.24 -2.79
C LEU A 98 26.59 -1.52 -3.61
N ASP A 99 26.12 -1.43 -4.85
CA ASP A 99 26.74 -1.99 -6.05
C ASP A 99 27.79 -3.08 -5.75
N ARG A 100 27.36 -4.26 -5.27
CA ARG A 100 28.25 -5.39 -4.97
C ARG A 100 28.83 -6.04 -6.24
N THR A 101 28.71 -5.38 -7.38
CA THR A 101 29.25 -5.83 -8.68
C THR A 101 30.36 -4.94 -9.22
N ALA A 102 30.80 -3.89 -8.53
CA ALA A 102 31.96 -3.11 -8.94
C ALA A 102 33.25 -3.65 -8.30
N GLY A 103 33.83 -4.72 -8.86
CA GLY A 103 35.20 -5.10 -8.52
C GLY A 103 35.60 -6.56 -8.70
N ARG A 104 35.62 -7.08 -9.93
CA ARG A 104 36.66 -8.03 -10.34
C ARG A 104 37.26 -7.58 -11.67
N PRO A 105 38.34 -6.79 -11.66
CA PRO A 105 39.16 -6.59 -12.85
C PRO A 105 40.11 -7.77 -12.97
N GLY A 106 39.90 -8.62 -13.97
CA GLY A 106 40.88 -9.66 -14.30
C GLY A 106 40.27 -10.90 -14.92
N GLU A 107 39.89 -10.82 -16.19
CA GLU A 107 39.82 -11.96 -17.09
C GLU A 107 39.90 -11.45 -18.54
N GLN A 108 41.06 -10.87 -18.86
CA GLN A 108 41.58 -10.88 -20.21
C GLN A 108 42.91 -11.62 -20.16
N ARG A 109 42.87 -12.90 -20.55
CA ARG A 109 43.77 -13.56 -21.52
C ARG A 109 43.50 -15.04 -21.58
#